data_AF-A0A9P6SF19-F1
#
_entry.id   AF-A0A9P6SF19-F1
#
_cell.length_a   1.000
_cell.length_b   1.000
_cell.length_c   1.000
_cell.angle_alpha   90.00
_cell.angle_beta   90.00
_cell.angle_gamma   90.00
#
_symmetry.space_group_name_H-M   'P 1'
#
loop_
_entity.id
_entity.type
_entity.pdbx_description
1 polymer ?
#
loop_
_entity_poly.entity_id
_entity_poly.type
_entity_poly.pdbx_seq_one_letter_code
_entity_poly.pdbx_strand_id
1 'polypeptide(L)'
;MVRYEKNMGIIHVSWGYDETLRGYFLTVTDERVGWREDQTEEVSKVTEKVFEGGSGHYLILNTYWNLPSRVSQETIFTFMRRYDIDPEKIGTADATKQKAKRCSREECQMSETTLKRCGRCRRAWYCSTSCQTADWLTHKVDCSEP
;
A
#
# COMPACT_ATOMS: atom_id res chain seq x y z
N MET A 1 -9.18 2.74 -3.55
CA MET A 1 -8.15 3.80 -3.56
C MET A 1 -8.29 4.57 -2.26
N VAL A 2 -7.29 4.49 -1.39
CA VAL A 2 -7.21 5.36 -0.20
C VAL A 2 -6.54 6.65 -0.64
N ARG A 3 -7.21 7.80 -0.45
CA ARG A 3 -6.69 9.12 -0.82
C ARG A 3 -6.87 10.07 0.36
N TYR A 4 -5.80 10.80 0.66
CA TYR A 4 -5.74 11.84 1.67
C TYR A 4 -5.26 13.14 1.03
N GLU A 5 -5.65 14.26 1.62
CA GLU A 5 -5.31 15.59 1.14
C GLU A 5 -4.93 16.50 2.31
N LYS A 6 -3.97 17.39 2.07
CA LYS A 6 -3.48 18.39 3.02
C LYS A 6 -3.31 19.70 2.29
N ASN A 7 -4.02 20.71 2.75
CA ASN A 7 -3.85 22.08 2.30
C ASN A 7 -2.78 22.77 3.16
N MET A 8 -1.80 23.40 2.52
CA MET A 8 -0.71 24.15 3.14
C MET A 8 -0.69 25.59 2.59
N GLY A 9 -1.88 26.20 2.45
CA GLY A 9 -2.09 27.48 1.79
C GLY A 9 -2.15 27.30 0.28
N ILE A 10 -1.18 27.88 -0.42
CA ILE A 10 -1.06 27.80 -1.89
C ILE A 10 -0.46 26.48 -2.39
N ILE A 11 0.05 25.65 -1.48
CA ILE A 11 0.53 24.30 -1.79
C ILE A 11 -0.52 23.31 -1.31
N HIS A 12 -0.93 22.38 -2.16
CA HIS A 12 -1.79 21.27 -1.76
C HIS A 12 -1.09 19.95 -2.03
N VAL A 13 -1.22 19.02 -1.10
CA VAL A 13 -0.61 17.70 -1.20
C VAL A 13 -1.73 16.67 -1.17
N SER A 14 -1.74 15.77 -2.15
CA SER A 14 -2.61 14.59 -2.16
C SER A 14 -1.77 13.33 -2.18
N TRP A 15 -2.12 12.32 -1.41
CA TRP A 15 -1.35 11.09 -1.35
C TRP A 15 -2.23 9.89 -1.00
N GLY A 16 -1.69 8.70 -1.17
CA GLY A 16 -2.44 7.51 -0.82
C GLY A 16 -1.86 6.21 -1.34
N TYR A 17 -2.66 5.15 -1.20
CA TYR A 17 -2.40 3.83 -1.74
C TYR A 17 -3.57 3.40 -2.62
N ASP A 18 -3.26 3.06 -3.86
CA ASP A 18 -4.19 2.47 -4.81
C ASP A 18 -4.10 0.95 -4.74
N GLU A 19 -5.15 0.29 -4.27
CA GLU A 19 -5.22 -1.17 -4.18
C GLU A 19 -5.34 -1.84 -5.55
N THR A 20 -5.99 -1.19 -6.51
CA THR A 20 -6.18 -1.70 -7.88
C THR A 20 -4.85 -1.72 -8.61
N LEU A 21 -4.08 -0.65 -8.47
CA LEU A 21 -2.76 -0.49 -9.09
C LEU A 21 -1.61 -0.99 -8.20
N ARG A 22 -1.94 -1.42 -6.97
CA ARG A 22 -1.01 -1.92 -5.94
C ARG A 22 0.19 -1.01 -5.73
N GLY A 23 -0.07 0.26 -5.45
CA GLY A 23 1.02 1.21 -5.27
C GLY A 23 0.64 2.53 -4.63
N TYR A 24 1.67 3.24 -4.21
CA TYR A 24 1.54 4.55 -3.59
C TYR A 24 1.49 5.64 -4.66
N PHE A 25 0.83 6.74 -4.34
CA PHE A 25 0.92 7.99 -5.09
C PHE A 25 1.13 9.17 -4.14
N LEU A 26 1.78 10.20 -4.67
CA LEU A 26 1.99 11.50 -4.03
C LEU A 26 1.93 12.55 -5.13
N THR A 27 1.00 13.47 -4.98
CA THR A 27 0.80 14.62 -5.86
C THR A 27 0.97 15.88 -5.03
N VAL A 28 1.76 16.83 -5.52
CA VAL A 28 1.87 18.17 -4.93
C VAL A 28 1.49 19.19 -5.98
N THR A 29 0.54 20.06 -5.64
CA THR A 29 0.19 21.24 -6.41
C THR A 29 0.76 22.48 -5.76
N ASP A 30 1.12 23.44 -6.59
CA ASP A 30 1.48 24.79 -6.17
C ASP A 30 0.76 25.79 -7.07
N GLU A 31 -0.12 26.58 -6.47
CA GLU A 31 -0.95 27.53 -7.21
C GLU A 31 -0.14 28.64 -7.89
N ARG A 32 1.08 28.94 -7.42
CA ARG A 32 1.94 30.00 -8.02
C ARG A 32 2.38 29.65 -9.43
N VAL A 33 2.36 28.36 -9.73
CA VAL A 33 2.86 27.77 -10.96
C VAL A 33 1.73 27.05 -11.71
N GLY A 34 0.48 27.23 -11.26
CA GLY A 34 -0.70 26.86 -12.02
C GLY A 34 -0.97 27.84 -13.16
N TRP A 35 -1.66 27.39 -14.19
CA TRP A 35 -2.12 28.23 -15.28
C TRP A 35 -3.05 29.35 -14.77
N ARG A 36 -2.92 30.55 -15.35
CA ARG A 36 -3.80 31.70 -15.09
C ARG A 36 -4.28 32.32 -16.40
N GLU A 37 -5.49 32.86 -16.40
CA GLU A 37 -6.11 33.47 -17.59
C GLU A 37 -5.38 34.72 -18.07
N ASP A 38 -4.73 35.44 -17.17
CA ASP A 38 -4.01 36.70 -17.43
C ASP A 38 -2.53 36.52 -17.77
N GLN A 39 -2.02 35.30 -17.90
CA GLN A 39 -0.60 35.04 -18.09
C GLN A 39 -0.14 35.18 -19.56
N THR A 40 1.12 35.56 -19.78
CA THR A 40 1.67 35.72 -21.13
C THR A 40 1.95 34.37 -21.81
N GLU A 41 2.15 34.39 -23.13
CA GLU A 41 2.49 33.19 -23.90
C GLU A 41 3.84 32.59 -23.46
N GLU A 42 4.81 33.44 -23.09
CA GLU A 42 6.10 33.01 -22.56
C GLU A 42 5.95 32.29 -21.21
N VAL A 43 5.11 32.83 -20.32
CA VAL A 43 4.79 32.18 -19.04
C VAL A 43 4.10 30.84 -19.30
N SER A 44 3.12 30.79 -20.21
CA SER A 44 2.43 29.55 -20.57
C SER A 44 3.40 28.46 -21.06
N LYS A 45 4.34 28.81 -21.94
CA LYS A 45 5.36 27.88 -22.46
C LYS A 45 6.31 27.34 -21.39
N VAL A 46 6.59 28.13 -20.36
CA VAL A 46 7.41 27.69 -19.22
C VAL A 46 6.57 26.79 -18.31
N THR A 47 5.35 27.19 -17.98
CA THR A 47 4.42 26.42 -17.16
C THR A 47 4.14 25.05 -17.80
N GLU A 48 3.83 24.96 -19.09
CA GLU A 48 3.62 23.68 -19.79
C GLU A 48 4.83 22.74 -19.77
N LYS A 49 6.05 23.26 -19.61
CA LYS A 49 7.26 22.42 -19.48
C LYS A 49 7.45 21.90 -18.06
N VAL A 50 6.92 22.61 -17.07
CA VAL A 50 7.01 22.23 -15.66
C VAL A 50 5.83 21.33 -15.26
N PHE A 51 4.71 21.36 -16.01
CA PHE A 51 3.45 20.70 -15.66
C PHE A 51 2.81 19.95 -16.84
N GLU A 52 2.21 18.79 -16.54
CA GLU A 52 1.28 18.15 -17.46
C GLU A 52 -0.02 18.98 -17.53
N GLY A 53 -0.21 19.70 -18.64
CA GLY A 53 -1.46 20.39 -18.97
C GLY A 53 -1.78 21.67 -18.17
N GLY A 54 -0.80 22.32 -17.52
CA GLY A 54 -1.00 23.60 -16.84
C GLY A 54 -1.77 23.54 -15.49
N SER A 55 -1.98 22.34 -14.97
CA SER A 55 -2.77 22.05 -13.75
C SER A 55 -2.13 22.46 -12.43
N GLY A 56 -0.86 22.91 -12.42
CA GLY A 56 -0.12 23.28 -11.21
C GLY A 56 0.43 22.09 -10.39
N HIS A 57 0.28 20.84 -10.87
CA HIS A 57 0.88 19.64 -10.28
C HIS A 57 2.40 19.57 -10.50
N TYR A 58 3.24 20.12 -9.61
CA TYR A 58 4.70 20.19 -9.86
C TYR A 58 5.44 18.91 -9.47
N LEU A 59 4.81 18.04 -8.68
CA LEU A 59 5.39 16.77 -8.26
C LEU A 59 4.32 15.69 -8.31
N ILE A 60 4.43 14.76 -9.28
CA ILE A 60 3.54 13.60 -9.42
C ILE A 60 4.39 12.35 -9.33
N LEU A 61 4.36 11.66 -8.19
CA LEU A 61 5.12 10.43 -7.96
C LEU A 61 4.16 9.27 -7.74
N ASN A 62 4.51 8.11 -8.29
CA ASN A 62 3.77 6.88 -8.06
C ASN A 62 4.70 5.65 -8.11
N THR A 63 4.26 4.50 -7.62
CA THR A 63 5.06 3.26 -7.65
C THR A 63 4.61 2.25 -8.73
N TYR A 64 3.46 2.49 -9.37
CA TYR A 64 2.85 1.59 -10.35
C TYR A 64 3.13 2.01 -11.80
N TRP A 65 2.71 1.21 -12.78
CA TRP A 65 2.91 1.49 -14.20
C TRP A 65 1.77 2.39 -14.74
N ASN A 66 2.08 3.24 -15.73
CA ASN A 66 1.16 4.13 -16.48
C ASN A 66 0.87 5.53 -15.92
N LEU A 67 1.71 6.09 -15.04
CA LEU A 67 1.62 7.49 -14.63
C LEU A 67 2.97 8.19 -14.76
N PRO A 68 2.98 9.53 -14.94
CA PRO A 68 4.07 10.26 -15.59
C PRO A 68 5.45 10.14 -14.91
N SER A 69 5.52 9.85 -13.61
CA SER A 69 6.81 9.58 -12.95
C SER A 69 6.74 8.44 -11.95
N ARG A 70 7.03 7.23 -12.45
CA ARG A 70 7.22 6.04 -11.62
C ARG A 70 8.55 6.12 -10.87
N VAL A 71 8.52 5.93 -9.56
CA VAL A 71 9.69 5.91 -8.68
C VAL A 71 9.66 4.71 -7.74
N SER A 72 10.77 4.45 -7.04
CA SER A 72 10.81 3.42 -6.00
C SER A 72 9.95 3.83 -4.79
N GLN A 73 9.54 2.84 -4.00
CA GLN A 73 8.82 3.06 -2.74
C GLN A 73 9.64 3.92 -1.77
N GLU A 74 10.94 3.70 -1.68
CA GLU A 74 11.84 4.48 -0.83
C GLU A 74 11.86 5.96 -1.22
N THR A 75 11.90 6.24 -2.53
CA THR A 75 11.87 7.61 -3.04
C THR A 75 10.57 8.30 -2.66
N ILE A 76 9.41 7.71 -2.96
CA ILE A 76 8.12 8.35 -2.65
C ILE A 76 7.92 8.53 -1.15
N PHE A 77 8.34 7.57 -0.31
CA PHE A 77 8.29 7.68 1.15
C PHE A 77 9.16 8.80 1.70
N THR A 78 10.30 9.05 1.07
CA THR A 78 11.18 10.17 1.41
C THR A 78 10.48 11.51 1.13
N PHE A 79 9.78 11.64 -0.01
CA PHE A 79 9.00 12.83 -0.31
C PHE A 79 7.77 12.98 0.59
N MET A 80 7.04 11.90 0.90
CA MET A 80 5.92 11.94 1.85
C MET A 80 6.37 12.50 3.20
N ARG A 81 7.48 12.00 3.75
CA ARG A 81 8.03 12.49 5.02
C ARG A 81 8.39 13.98 5.01
N ARG A 82 8.79 14.53 3.86
CA ARG A 82 9.07 15.98 3.72
C ARG A 82 7.82 16.85 3.95
N TYR A 83 6.63 16.32 3.68
CA TYR A 83 5.35 17.00 3.92
C TYR A 83 4.71 16.61 5.25
N ASP A 84 5.47 15.98 6.14
CA ASP A 84 5.01 15.46 7.42
C ASP A 84 3.89 14.41 7.24
N ILE A 85 4.06 13.57 6.23
CA ILE A 85 3.19 12.44 5.92
C ILE A 85 3.93 11.16 6.28
N ASP A 86 3.28 10.33 7.08
CA ASP A 86 3.78 9.04 7.51
C ASP A 86 3.32 7.92 6.55
N PRO A 87 4.19 7.43 5.64
CA PRO A 87 3.85 6.39 4.67
C PRO A 87 3.38 5.08 5.32
N GLU A 88 3.83 4.78 6.54
CA GLU A 88 3.46 3.55 7.24
C GLU A 88 2.00 3.58 7.74
N LYS A 89 1.41 4.78 7.83
CA LYS A 89 -0.02 4.96 8.15
C LYS A 89 -0.91 4.97 6.92
N ILE A 90 -0.33 5.01 5.72
CA ILE A 90 -1.06 5.06 4.45
C ILE A 90 -1.20 3.62 3.95
N GLY A 91 -2.38 3.02 4.15
CA GLY A 91 -2.66 1.68 3.61
C GLY A 91 -2.39 0.51 4.57
N THR A 92 -2.21 0.76 5.87
CA THR A 92 -2.25 -0.28 6.91
C THR A 92 -3.67 -0.73 7.30
N ALA A 93 -4.66 -0.54 6.41
CA ALA A 93 -5.95 -1.21 6.55
C ALA A 93 -5.91 -2.68 6.11
N ASP A 94 -4.91 -3.15 5.34
CA ASP A 94 -4.81 -4.59 5.01
C ASP A 94 -3.40 -5.16 4.70
N ALA A 95 -2.30 -4.41 4.80
CA ALA A 95 -0.95 -4.99 4.68
C ALA A 95 -0.50 -5.84 5.90
N THR A 96 -1.26 -5.82 6.99
CA THR A 96 -1.05 -6.65 8.19
C THR A 96 -2.28 -7.46 8.60
N LYS A 97 -3.15 -7.85 7.66
CA LYS A 97 -3.94 -9.09 7.83
C LYS A 97 -3.18 -10.28 7.26
N GLN A 98 -1.95 -10.52 7.72
CA GLN A 98 -1.64 -11.92 7.99
C GLN A 98 -2.57 -12.29 9.14
N LYS A 99 -3.67 -12.99 8.82
CA LYS A 99 -4.35 -13.76 9.86
C LYS A 99 -3.26 -14.63 10.48
N ALA A 100 -2.73 -14.23 11.64
CA ALA A 100 -2.77 -15.03 12.84
C ALA A 100 -2.73 -16.52 12.53
N LYS A 101 -1.72 -17.07 11.84
CA LYS A 101 -1.70 -18.51 11.57
C LYS A 101 -1.54 -19.14 12.95
N ARG A 102 -2.62 -19.75 13.40
CA ARG A 102 -2.73 -20.44 14.68
C ARG A 102 -2.70 -21.93 14.46
N CYS A 103 -2.29 -22.66 15.49
CA CYS A 103 -2.46 -24.10 15.50
C CYS A 103 -3.95 -24.45 15.30
N SER A 104 -4.25 -25.42 14.43
CA SER A 104 -5.59 -25.90 14.13
C SER A 104 -6.24 -26.60 15.32
N ARG A 105 -5.44 -27.12 16.26
CA ARG A 105 -5.92 -27.64 17.55
C ARG A 105 -6.47 -26.48 18.40
N GLU A 106 -7.76 -26.53 18.73
CA GLU A 106 -8.46 -25.47 19.47
C GLU A 106 -7.84 -25.16 20.85
N GLU A 107 -7.37 -26.19 21.56
CA GLU A 107 -6.73 -26.05 22.87
C GLU A 107 -5.30 -25.46 22.80
N CYS A 108 -4.74 -25.30 21.59
CA CYS A 108 -3.38 -24.78 21.39
C CYS A 108 -3.42 -23.34 20.89
N GLN A 109 -3.10 -22.39 21.78
CA GLN A 109 -3.11 -20.95 21.48
C GLN A 109 -1.82 -20.44 20.80
N MET A 110 -0.97 -21.34 20.27
CA MET A 110 0.29 -20.96 19.64
C MET A 110 0.04 -20.32 18.26
N SER A 111 0.66 -19.16 18.02
CA SER A 111 0.62 -18.47 16.74
C SER A 111 2.02 -18.11 16.20
N GLU A 112 2.16 -18.32 14.89
CA GLU A 112 2.91 -17.51 13.93
C GLU A 112 4.44 -17.47 13.75
N THR A 113 5.24 -18.45 14.20
CA THR A 113 6.63 -18.51 13.68
C THR A 113 7.13 -19.87 13.17
N THR A 114 6.56 -21.00 13.62
CA THR A 114 7.07 -22.34 13.25
C THR A 114 5.99 -23.36 12.92
N LEU A 115 4.80 -22.92 12.49
CA LEU A 115 3.72 -23.85 12.17
C LEU A 115 4.02 -24.68 10.91
N LYS A 116 3.84 -25.99 11.03
CA LYS A 116 3.96 -26.97 9.94
C LYS A 116 2.58 -27.27 9.37
N ARG A 117 2.50 -27.54 8.06
CA ARG A 117 1.25 -27.95 7.41
C ARG A 117 1.03 -29.45 7.53
N CYS A 118 -0.24 -29.86 7.53
CA CYS A 118 -0.59 -31.26 7.29
C CYS A 118 0.00 -31.74 5.96
N GLY A 119 0.75 -32.84 5.97
CA GLY A 119 1.42 -33.37 4.77
C GLY A 119 0.44 -33.82 3.68
N ARG A 120 -0.77 -34.24 4.06
CA ARG A 120 -1.82 -34.73 3.14
C ARG A 120 -2.62 -33.58 2.52
N CYS A 121 -3.42 -32.88 3.31
CA CYS A 121 -4.34 -31.86 2.79
C CYS A 121 -3.71 -30.48 2.60
N ARG A 122 -2.59 -30.19 3.29
CA ARG A 122 -1.93 -28.88 3.33
C ARG A 122 -2.81 -27.69 3.77
N ARG A 123 -4.02 -27.96 4.30
CA ARG A 123 -5.01 -26.97 4.74
C ARG A 123 -4.92 -26.62 6.23
N ALA A 124 -4.56 -27.59 7.07
CA ALA A 124 -4.39 -27.39 8.52
C ALA A 124 -2.93 -27.08 8.90
N TRP A 125 -2.75 -26.31 9.99
CA TRP A 125 -1.46 -25.84 10.50
C TRP A 125 -1.25 -26.28 11.95
N TYR A 126 -0.07 -26.77 12.30
CA TYR A 126 0.23 -27.28 13.64
C TYR A 126 1.59 -26.82 14.13
N CYS A 127 1.70 -26.47 15.41
CA CYS A 127 2.98 -26.10 16.02
C CYS A 127 3.91 -27.30 16.24
N SER A 128 3.36 -28.51 16.27
CA SER A 128 4.08 -29.74 16.57
C SER A 128 3.32 -30.96 16.06
N THR A 129 4.02 -32.08 15.89
CA THR A 129 3.40 -33.37 15.53
C THR A 129 2.40 -33.83 16.59
N SER A 130 2.65 -33.54 17.88
CA SER A 130 1.71 -33.87 18.96
C SER A 130 0.37 -33.15 18.82
N CYS A 131 0.37 -31.88 18.40
CA CYS A 131 -0.87 -31.15 18.12
C CYS A 131 -1.62 -31.68 16.91
N GLN A 132 -0.90 -32.13 15.87
CA GLN A 132 -1.52 -32.79 14.72
C GLN A 132 -2.17 -34.13 15.11
N THR A 133 -1.48 -34.96 15.90
CA THR A 133 -2.01 -36.26 16.34
C THR A 133 -3.22 -36.10 17.27
N ALA A 134 -3.19 -35.10 18.16
CA ALA A 134 -4.31 -34.79 19.04
C ALA A 134 -5.55 -34.30 18.27
N ASP A 135 -5.36 -33.44 17.26
CA ASP A 135 -6.44 -32.97 16.38
C ASP A 135 -6.87 -34.00 15.33
N TRP A 136 -6.19 -35.16 15.23
CA TRP A 136 -6.48 -36.13 14.16
C TRP A 136 -7.89 -36.70 14.22
N LEU A 137 -8.46 -36.87 15.42
CA LEU A 137 -9.81 -37.42 15.59
C LEU A 137 -10.89 -36.56 14.92
N THR A 138 -10.70 -35.25 14.92
CA THR A 138 -11.56 -34.23 14.30
C THR A 138 -11.11 -33.94 12.87
N HIS A 139 -9.83 -33.67 12.65
CA HIS A 139 -9.27 -33.29 11.36
C HIS A 139 -9.43 -34.35 10.26
N LYS A 140 -9.42 -35.64 10.60
CA LYS A 140 -9.49 -36.73 9.61
C LYS A 140 -10.75 -36.70 8.74
N VAL A 141 -11.84 -36.14 9.25
CA VAL A 141 -13.14 -36.06 8.55
C VAL A 141 -13.03 -35.14 7.33
N ASP A 142 -12.24 -34.08 7.45
CA ASP A 142 -12.08 -33.04 6.42
C ASP A 142 -10.70 -33.07 5.74
N CYS A 143 -9.89 -34.11 5.99
CA CYS A 143 -8.53 -34.24 5.47
C CYS A 143 -8.51 -34.94 4.10
N SER A 144 -8.82 -34.21 3.03
CA SER A 144 -8.68 -34.65 1.63
C SER A 144 -7.36 -34.20 1.01
N GLU A 145 -6.91 -34.87 -0.06
CA GLU A 145 -5.80 -34.34 -0.89
C GLU A 145 -6.21 -33.00 -1.53
N PRO A 146 -5.25 -32.09 -1.78
CA PRO A 146 -5.50 -30.78 -2.35
C PRO A 146 -5.90 -30.84 -3.83
#